data_AF-A0A2B4QZY6-F1
#
_entry.id   AF-A0A2B4QZY6-F1
#
_cell.length_a   1.000
_cell.length_b   1.000
_cell.length_c   1.000
_cell.angle_alpha   90.00
_cell.angle_beta   90.00
_cell.angle_gamma   90.00
#
_symmetry.space_group_name_H-M   'P 1'
#
loop_
_entity.id
_entity.type
_entity.pdbx_description
1 polymer ?
#
loop_
_entity_poly.entity_id
_entity_poly.type
_entity_poly.pdbx_seq_one_letter_code
_entity_poly.pdbx_strand_id
1 'polypeptide(L)'
;EGKAVELIEGLRQSCKKGGFRLTKFTSNSRAVLESIPEDERSKEVRSITLDCHNLPIERALGIQWCVQSDCFGFRIVINSKPFTRRGVMSTISSIFDPLGFIAPFTLLAKKLLQDFCRNEDLDWDDDIPEDCRSKWLRWCGKLPLLEQFHIDWCYKPPGFGPVVSRQLHLFSDASTVGDFTSPMQWKYVDTSSNPADDASRGLSAAGLLQQQRWSNGPHFLGKSEKDWPQQPFPVGEVSDDDPEVRKVASAGIMVMEATATSLNKRIEYHSSWYRLRLSVAAFLRIKAVLRKRPGFSRDRFRPWSSKVGREVTTS
;
A
#
# COMPACT_ATOMS: atom_id res chain seq x y z
N GLU A 1 -4.56 23.92 18.73
CA GLU A 1 -5.94 24.18 18.26
C GLU A 1 -6.05 25.49 17.47
N GLY A 2 -5.63 26.65 18.00
CA GLY A 2 -5.70 27.93 17.26
C GLY A 2 -5.11 27.91 15.85
N LYS A 3 -3.89 27.35 15.67
CA LYS A 3 -3.29 27.16 14.34
C LYS A 3 -4.13 26.30 13.39
N ALA A 4 -4.86 25.31 13.90
CA ALA A 4 -5.70 24.45 13.08
C ALA A 4 -6.93 25.22 12.56
N VAL A 5 -7.55 26.03 13.42
CA VAL A 5 -8.67 26.91 13.06
C VAL A 5 -8.25 27.92 11.97
N GLU A 6 -7.09 28.56 12.15
CA GLU A 6 -6.53 29.50 11.15
C GLU A 6 -6.29 28.82 9.80
N LEU A 7 -5.72 27.61 9.79
CA LEU A 7 -5.47 26.86 8.57
C LEU A 7 -6.78 26.46 7.87
N ILE A 8 -7.78 26.01 8.63
CA ILE A 8 -9.10 25.64 8.08
C ILE A 8 -9.74 26.87 7.43
N GLU A 9 -9.72 28.01 8.10
CA GLU A 9 -10.32 29.23 7.56
C GLU A 9 -9.58 29.73 6.31
N GLY A 10 -8.25 29.71 6.32
CA GLY A 10 -7.44 30.04 5.14
C GLY A 10 -7.71 29.10 3.96
N LEU A 11 -7.89 27.80 4.23
CA LEU A 11 -8.23 26.80 3.22
C LEU A 11 -9.63 27.05 2.62
N ARG A 12 -10.63 27.31 3.48
CA ARG A 12 -12.01 27.65 3.08
C ARG A 12 -12.03 28.86 2.16
N GLN A 13 -11.34 29.94 2.55
CA GLN A 13 -11.28 31.17 1.75
C GLN A 13 -10.60 30.95 0.41
N SER A 14 -9.49 30.20 0.39
CA SER A 14 -8.73 29.91 -0.84
C SER A 14 -9.54 29.06 -1.81
N CYS A 15 -10.19 27.99 -1.34
CA CYS A 15 -11.06 27.17 -2.18
C CYS A 15 -12.28 27.95 -2.68
N LYS A 16 -12.87 28.81 -1.84
CA LYS A 16 -14.00 29.67 -2.21
C LYS A 16 -13.65 30.64 -3.34
N LYS A 17 -12.44 31.20 -3.36
CA LYS A 17 -11.94 32.02 -4.48
C LYS A 17 -11.87 31.23 -5.80
N GLY A 18 -11.61 29.93 -5.72
CA GLY A 18 -11.66 29.01 -6.88
C GLY A 18 -13.06 28.49 -7.22
N GLY A 19 -14.12 28.93 -6.52
CA GLY A 19 -15.49 28.44 -6.71
C GLY A 19 -15.78 27.10 -6.03
N PHE A 20 -14.86 26.58 -5.20
CA PHE A 20 -15.04 25.32 -4.49
C PHE A 20 -15.51 25.58 -3.06
N ARG A 21 -16.66 25.01 -2.70
CA ARG A 21 -17.13 24.96 -1.31
C ARG A 21 -16.69 23.66 -0.67
N LEU A 22 -15.81 23.76 0.32
CA LEU A 22 -15.41 22.61 1.12
C LEU A 22 -16.54 22.21 2.07
N THR A 23 -16.78 20.91 2.17
CA THR A 23 -17.79 20.31 3.04
C THR A 23 -17.22 19.03 3.63
N LYS A 24 -17.94 18.45 4.59
CA LYS A 24 -17.55 17.24 5.32
C LYS A 24 -16.29 17.40 6.17
N PHE A 25 -16.15 18.55 6.83
CA PHE A 25 -15.09 18.74 7.81
C PHE A 25 -15.28 17.84 9.04
N THR A 26 -14.17 17.31 9.53
CA THR A 26 -14.04 16.40 10.68
C THR A 26 -12.78 16.75 11.47
N SER A 27 -12.82 16.68 12.79
CA SER A 27 -11.65 16.90 13.64
C SER A 27 -11.80 16.15 14.96
N ASN A 28 -10.68 15.70 15.51
CA ASN A 28 -10.55 15.11 16.85
C ASN A 28 -10.63 16.15 17.98
N SER A 29 -10.59 17.45 17.66
CA SER A 29 -10.78 18.53 18.64
C SER A 29 -12.17 19.15 18.51
N ARG A 30 -12.92 19.17 19.61
CA ARG A 30 -14.25 19.80 19.70
C ARG A 30 -14.17 21.30 19.43
N ALA A 31 -13.20 21.99 20.02
CA ALA A 31 -13.01 23.43 19.83
C ALA A 31 -12.79 23.78 18.34
N VAL A 32 -12.11 22.90 17.59
CA VAL A 32 -11.90 23.08 16.15
C VAL A 32 -13.19 22.80 15.37
N LEU A 33 -13.96 21.75 15.72
CA LEU A 33 -15.25 21.47 15.09
C LEU A 33 -16.28 22.60 15.29
N GLU A 34 -16.33 23.17 16.48
CA GLU A 34 -17.23 24.27 16.83
C GLU A 34 -16.97 25.53 15.99
N SER A 35 -15.71 25.78 15.61
CA SER A 35 -15.36 26.90 14.71
C SER A 35 -15.87 26.74 13.27
N ILE A 36 -16.30 25.54 12.87
CA ILE A 36 -16.74 25.24 11.51
C ILE A 36 -18.28 25.28 11.44
N PRO A 37 -18.90 25.92 10.42
CA PRO A 37 -20.35 25.92 10.27
C PRO A 37 -20.95 24.52 10.13
N GLU A 38 -22.11 24.29 10.74
CA GLU A 38 -22.74 22.97 10.81
C GLU A 38 -23.02 22.36 9.43
N ASP A 39 -23.41 23.21 8.48
CA ASP A 39 -23.69 22.88 7.09
C ASP A 39 -22.44 22.50 6.28
N GLU A 40 -21.24 22.65 6.84
CA GLU A 40 -19.96 22.23 6.26
C GLU A 40 -19.33 21.04 7.01
N ARG A 41 -19.82 20.66 8.18
CA ARG A 41 -19.36 19.47 8.94
C ARG A 41 -19.77 18.15 8.25
N SER A 42 -19.12 17.01 8.55
CA SER A 42 -19.57 15.70 8.05
C SER A 42 -20.95 15.32 8.58
N LYS A 43 -21.68 14.44 7.87
CA LYS A 43 -23.05 14.06 8.25
C LYS A 43 -23.07 13.32 9.59
N GLU A 44 -22.02 12.54 9.81
CA GLU A 44 -21.74 11.74 10.99
C GLU A 44 -21.47 12.65 12.21
N VAL A 45 -20.80 13.79 12.01
CA VAL A 45 -20.61 14.83 13.04
C VAL A 45 -21.89 15.64 13.29
N ARG A 46 -22.71 15.89 12.26
CA ARG A 46 -23.99 16.62 12.40
C ARG A 46 -25.04 15.87 13.21
N SER A 47 -25.03 14.53 13.19
CA SER A 47 -26.02 13.71 13.89
C SER A 47 -25.77 13.56 15.39
N ILE A 48 -24.64 14.07 15.89
CA ILE A 48 -24.32 14.08 17.31
C ILE A 48 -24.66 15.46 17.84
N THR A 49 -25.65 15.56 18.72
CA THR A 49 -25.82 16.72 19.58
C THR A 49 -24.49 16.92 20.33
N LEU A 50 -23.89 18.11 20.25
CA LEU A 50 -22.56 18.46 20.82
C LEU A 50 -22.46 18.22 22.35
N ASP A 51 -23.59 17.92 22.98
CA ASP A 51 -23.86 17.52 24.35
C ASP A 51 -23.64 16.02 24.62
N CYS A 52 -23.38 15.19 23.60
CA CYS A 52 -22.96 13.81 23.78
C CYS A 52 -21.44 13.70 23.99
N HIS A 53 -21.02 12.81 24.90
CA HIS A 53 -19.61 12.67 25.31
C HIS A 53 -18.70 11.96 24.27
N ASN A 54 -19.24 11.45 23.16
CA ASN A 54 -18.50 10.65 22.18
C ASN A 54 -18.47 11.30 20.79
N LEU A 55 -17.29 11.42 20.18
CA LEU A 55 -17.13 11.88 18.78
C LEU A 55 -17.44 10.72 17.81
N PRO A 56 -17.86 11.01 16.56
CA PRO A 56 -18.29 9.98 15.62
C PRO A 56 -17.13 9.12 15.12
N ILE A 57 -17.49 7.93 14.62
CA ILE A 57 -16.59 7.06 13.85
C ILE A 57 -16.78 7.39 12.37
N GLU A 58 -15.74 7.92 11.74
CA GLU A 58 -15.70 8.15 10.30
C GLU A 58 -15.39 6.85 9.56
N ARG A 59 -16.05 6.62 8.43
CA ARG A 59 -16.03 5.32 7.75
C ARG A 59 -15.57 5.46 6.31
N ALA A 60 -14.58 4.66 5.93
CA ALA A 60 -14.16 4.51 4.54
C ALA A 60 -13.86 3.04 4.24
N LEU A 61 -14.73 2.42 3.42
CA LEU A 61 -14.50 1.11 2.79
C LEU A 61 -14.15 -0.07 3.73
N GLY A 62 -14.43 0.00 5.04
CA GLY A 62 -14.14 -1.07 6.01
C GLY A 62 -13.08 -0.69 7.04
N ILE A 63 -12.33 0.39 6.79
CA ILE A 63 -11.53 1.08 7.82
C ILE A 63 -12.43 2.06 8.56
N GLN A 64 -12.28 2.07 9.88
CA GLN A 64 -12.92 3.00 10.78
C GLN A 64 -11.86 3.96 11.32
N TRP A 65 -12.13 5.25 11.29
CA TRP A 65 -11.35 6.23 12.03
C TRP A 65 -12.18 6.67 13.23
N CYS A 66 -11.72 6.30 14.43
CA CYS A 66 -12.28 6.77 15.67
C CYS A 66 -11.75 8.19 15.91
N VAL A 67 -12.58 9.20 15.65
CA VAL A 67 -12.20 10.61 15.76
C VAL A 67 -11.88 10.98 17.21
N GLN A 68 -12.51 10.33 18.19
CA GLN A 68 -12.27 10.59 19.62
C GLN A 68 -10.90 10.12 20.09
N SER A 69 -10.54 8.87 19.79
CA SER A 69 -9.27 8.28 20.22
C SER A 69 -8.14 8.59 19.24
N ASP A 70 -8.44 9.18 18.09
CA ASP A 70 -7.51 9.42 16.98
C ASP A 70 -6.79 8.13 16.54
N CYS A 71 -7.56 7.03 16.45
CA CYS A 71 -7.05 5.74 16.02
C CYS A 71 -7.81 5.23 14.80
N PHE A 72 -7.10 4.53 13.92
CA PHE A 72 -7.69 3.62 12.96
C PHE A 72 -8.10 2.31 13.64
N GLY A 73 -9.23 1.77 13.22
CA GLY A 73 -9.70 0.43 13.53
C GLY A 73 -10.29 -0.23 12.29
N PHE A 74 -10.64 -1.50 12.43
CA PHE A 74 -11.22 -2.29 11.34
C PHE A 74 -12.62 -2.74 11.71
N ARG A 75 -13.54 -2.70 10.75
CA ARG A 75 -14.84 -3.35 10.87
C ARG A 75 -14.90 -4.52 9.92
N ILE A 76 -15.12 -5.71 10.46
CA ILE A 76 -15.11 -6.92 9.66
C ILE A 76 -16.54 -7.44 9.50
N VAL A 77 -17.07 -7.33 8.29
CA VAL A 77 -18.37 -7.91 7.93
C VAL A 77 -18.13 -9.21 7.18
N ILE A 78 -18.30 -10.34 7.87
CA ILE A 78 -18.18 -11.66 7.24
C ILE A 78 -19.51 -12.00 6.59
N ASN A 79 -19.55 -11.91 5.27
CA ASN A 79 -20.68 -12.44 4.49
C ASN A 79 -20.40 -13.90 4.15
N SER A 80 -21.39 -14.77 4.36
CA SER A 80 -21.29 -16.16 3.90
C SER A 80 -21.12 -16.17 2.37
N LYS A 81 -20.07 -16.82 1.90
CA LYS A 81 -19.79 -17.04 0.48
C LYS A 81 -19.60 -18.55 0.26
N PRO A 82 -19.93 -19.06 -0.94
CA PRO A 82 -19.60 -20.43 -1.31
C PRO A 82 -18.12 -20.73 -1.08
N PHE A 83 -17.78 -21.95 -0.68
CA PHE A 83 -16.39 -22.35 -0.46
C PHE A 83 -15.70 -22.73 -1.78
N THR A 84 -15.69 -21.75 -2.69
CA THR A 84 -15.05 -21.78 -4.00
C THR A 84 -13.89 -20.80 -4.01
N ARG A 85 -12.99 -20.88 -5.00
CA ARG A 85 -11.89 -19.91 -5.12
C ARG A 85 -12.41 -18.48 -5.25
N ARG A 86 -13.51 -18.30 -5.98
CA ARG A 86 -14.18 -16.99 -6.12
C ARG A 86 -14.72 -16.50 -4.78
N GLY A 87 -15.35 -17.38 -4.01
CA GLY A 87 -15.86 -17.04 -2.68
C GLY A 87 -14.75 -16.65 -1.70
N VAL A 88 -13.66 -17.43 -1.66
CA VAL A 88 -12.46 -17.15 -0.86
C VAL A 88 -11.85 -15.80 -1.26
N MET A 89 -11.61 -15.57 -2.55
CA MET A 89 -11.09 -14.31 -3.06
C MET A 89 -12.01 -13.13 -2.71
N SER A 90 -13.33 -13.28 -2.89
CA SER A 90 -14.30 -12.25 -2.54
C SER A 90 -14.23 -11.89 -1.05
N THR A 91 -14.05 -12.87 -0.16
CA THR A 91 -13.89 -12.63 1.28
C THR A 91 -12.59 -11.89 1.57
N ILE A 92 -11.47 -12.31 0.97
CA ILE A 92 -10.16 -11.66 1.15
C ILE A 92 -10.21 -10.21 0.66
N SER A 93 -10.76 -9.98 -0.53
CA SER A 93 -10.88 -8.65 -1.13
C SER A 93 -11.86 -7.72 -0.43
N SER A 94 -12.80 -8.28 0.37
CA SER A 94 -13.70 -7.46 1.19
C SER A 94 -12.97 -6.76 2.35
N ILE A 95 -11.78 -7.23 2.70
CA ILE A 95 -10.94 -6.62 3.73
C ILE A 95 -10.14 -5.50 3.08
N PHE A 96 -10.58 -4.27 3.33
CA PHE A 96 -9.92 -3.09 2.80
C PHE A 96 -8.75 -2.66 3.69
N ASP A 97 -7.54 -2.86 3.19
CA ASP A 97 -6.29 -2.46 3.86
C ASP A 97 -5.30 -1.87 2.84
N PRO A 98 -5.51 -0.63 2.37
CA PRO A 98 -4.63 0.00 1.39
C PRO A 98 -3.23 0.32 1.93
N LEU A 99 -3.07 0.42 3.25
CA LEU A 99 -1.80 0.77 3.91
C LEU A 99 -1.03 -0.45 4.44
N GLY A 100 -1.62 -1.64 4.41
CA GLY A 100 -0.97 -2.88 4.84
C GLY A 100 -0.89 -3.05 6.36
N PHE A 101 -1.73 -2.35 7.11
CA PHE A 101 -1.73 -2.39 8.58
C PHE A 101 -2.04 -3.78 9.14
N ILE A 102 -2.86 -4.57 8.44
CA ILE A 102 -3.19 -5.95 8.79
C ILE A 102 -2.64 -6.93 7.75
N ALA A 103 -1.64 -6.51 6.96
CA ALA A 103 -0.99 -7.34 5.95
C ALA A 103 -0.48 -8.69 6.51
N PRO A 104 0.17 -8.77 7.68
CA PRO A 104 0.61 -10.04 8.25
C PRO A 104 -0.51 -11.06 8.41
N PHE A 105 -1.72 -10.60 8.71
CA PHE A 105 -2.88 -11.46 8.84
C PHE A 105 -3.55 -11.79 7.49
N THR A 106 -3.69 -10.80 6.61
CA THR A 106 -4.38 -10.98 5.32
C THR A 106 -3.54 -11.74 4.30
N LEU A 107 -2.20 -11.66 4.38
CA LEU A 107 -1.30 -12.43 3.51
C LEU A 107 -1.43 -13.94 3.73
N LEU A 108 -1.75 -14.41 4.94
CA LEU A 108 -2.02 -15.82 5.21
C LEU A 108 -3.20 -16.34 4.37
N ALA A 109 -4.25 -15.55 4.23
CA ALA A 109 -5.39 -15.93 3.39
C ALA A 109 -5.04 -15.90 1.90
N LYS A 110 -4.24 -14.94 1.45
CA LYS A 110 -3.75 -14.90 0.07
C LYS A 110 -2.88 -16.11 -0.26
N LYS A 111 -2.08 -16.59 0.69
CA LYS A 111 -1.33 -17.85 0.55
C LYS A 111 -2.25 -19.06 0.45
N LEU A 112 -3.29 -19.15 1.28
CA LEU A 112 -4.30 -20.21 1.16
C LEU A 112 -4.96 -20.19 -0.21
N LEU A 113 -5.36 -19.01 -0.71
CA LEU A 113 -5.90 -18.86 -2.06
C LEU A 113 -4.89 -19.30 -3.13
N GLN A 114 -3.62 -18.93 -3.00
CA GLN A 114 -2.55 -19.38 -3.89
C GLN A 114 -2.43 -20.91 -3.88
N ASP A 115 -2.44 -21.54 -2.70
CA ASP A 115 -2.39 -22.99 -2.56
C ASP A 115 -3.60 -23.66 -3.24
N PHE A 116 -4.80 -23.08 -3.11
CA PHE A 116 -6.00 -23.58 -3.78
C PHE A 116 -5.90 -23.46 -5.31
N CYS A 117 -5.27 -22.39 -5.80
CA CYS A 117 -5.05 -22.16 -7.24
C CYS A 117 -3.95 -23.03 -7.85
N ARG A 118 -3.10 -23.70 -7.06
CA ARG A 118 -2.08 -24.62 -7.59
C ARG A 118 -2.67 -25.92 -8.13
N ASN A 119 -3.88 -26.28 -7.72
CA ASN A 119 -4.57 -27.45 -8.25
C ASN A 119 -5.15 -27.11 -9.64
N GLU A 120 -4.58 -27.63 -10.71
CA GLU A 120 -5.03 -27.28 -12.07
C GLU A 120 -6.44 -27.82 -12.42
N ASP A 121 -6.93 -28.82 -11.66
CA ASP A 121 -8.19 -29.52 -11.94
C ASP A 121 -9.45 -28.84 -11.35
N LEU A 122 -9.28 -27.74 -10.61
CA LEU A 122 -10.40 -26.98 -10.04
C LEU A 122 -10.56 -25.67 -10.80
N ASP A 123 -11.80 -25.26 -11.11
CA ASP A 123 -12.13 -23.93 -11.62
C ASP A 123 -12.49 -22.96 -10.47
N TRP A 124 -12.81 -21.71 -10.80
CA TRP A 124 -13.11 -20.64 -9.85
C TRP A 124 -14.38 -20.84 -9.04
N ASP A 125 -15.36 -21.52 -9.62
CA ASP A 125 -16.69 -21.74 -9.07
C ASP A 125 -16.90 -23.18 -8.56
N ASP A 126 -15.86 -24.02 -8.65
CA ASP A 126 -15.87 -25.38 -8.09
C ASP A 126 -15.65 -25.36 -6.58
N ASP A 127 -16.21 -26.36 -5.90
CA ASP A 127 -16.01 -26.58 -4.48
C ASP A 127 -14.57 -26.98 -4.19
N ILE A 128 -13.92 -26.28 -3.27
CA ILE A 128 -12.56 -26.58 -2.83
C ILE A 128 -12.59 -27.86 -1.95
N PRO A 129 -11.60 -28.78 -2.09
CA PRO A 129 -11.51 -29.99 -1.29
C PRO A 129 -11.64 -29.76 0.23
N GLU A 130 -12.34 -30.67 0.89
CA GLU A 130 -12.71 -30.54 2.31
C GLU A 130 -11.49 -30.44 3.25
N ASP A 131 -10.38 -31.07 2.89
CA ASP A 131 -9.10 -31.00 3.62
C ASP A 131 -8.61 -29.55 3.82
N CYS A 132 -8.95 -28.66 2.88
CA CYS A 132 -8.61 -27.26 2.93
C CYS A 132 -9.61 -26.41 3.73
N ARG A 133 -10.85 -26.90 3.91
CA ARG A 133 -11.93 -26.14 4.57
C ARG A 133 -11.59 -25.81 6.01
N SER A 134 -11.01 -26.76 6.73
CA SER A 134 -10.62 -26.59 8.14
C SER A 134 -9.67 -25.39 8.33
N LYS A 135 -8.66 -25.23 7.46
CA LYS A 135 -7.70 -24.12 7.50
C LYS A 135 -8.38 -22.78 7.20
N TRP A 136 -9.26 -22.76 6.20
CA TRP A 136 -10.02 -21.57 5.80
C TRP A 136 -10.98 -21.11 6.90
N LEU A 137 -11.79 -22.02 7.44
CA LEU A 137 -12.73 -21.72 8.53
C LEU A 137 -12.01 -21.25 9.78
N ARG A 138 -10.87 -21.86 10.12
CA ARG A 138 -10.04 -21.42 11.24
C ARG A 138 -9.53 -19.99 11.06
N TRP A 139 -9.14 -19.61 9.84
CA TRP A 139 -8.74 -18.23 9.55
C TRP A 139 -9.94 -17.27 9.63
N CYS A 140 -11.09 -17.64 9.04
CA CYS A 140 -12.32 -16.87 9.11
C CYS A 140 -12.79 -16.64 10.55
N GLY A 141 -12.69 -17.64 11.42
CA GLY A 141 -13.06 -17.53 12.84
C GLY A 141 -12.18 -16.54 13.63
N LYS A 142 -11.01 -16.17 13.11
CA LYS A 142 -10.12 -15.18 13.72
C LYS A 142 -10.31 -13.76 13.17
N LEU A 143 -11.08 -13.59 12.10
CA LEU A 143 -11.36 -12.27 11.51
C LEU A 143 -11.96 -11.27 12.49
N PRO A 144 -12.95 -11.62 13.34
CA PRO A 144 -13.54 -10.66 14.27
C PRO A 144 -12.54 -10.10 15.30
N LEU A 145 -11.44 -10.81 15.56
CA LEU A 145 -10.40 -10.31 16.48
C LEU A 145 -9.67 -9.09 15.93
N LEU A 146 -9.69 -8.86 14.61
CA LEU A 146 -9.09 -7.66 14.01
C LEU A 146 -9.83 -6.37 14.40
N GLU A 147 -11.08 -6.45 14.83
CA GLU A 147 -11.80 -5.26 15.31
C GLU A 147 -11.20 -4.71 16.62
N GLN A 148 -10.42 -5.52 17.33
CA GLN A 148 -9.67 -5.10 18.53
C GLN A 148 -8.34 -4.42 18.18
N PHE A 149 -7.89 -4.51 16.93
CA PHE A 149 -6.63 -3.95 16.49
C PHE A 149 -6.80 -2.47 16.15
N HIS A 150 -6.05 -1.64 16.86
CA HIS A 150 -6.07 -0.19 16.73
C HIS A 150 -4.68 0.32 16.39
N ILE A 151 -4.63 1.33 15.51
CA ILE A 151 -3.38 2.02 15.15
C ILE A 151 -3.59 3.51 15.38
N ASP A 152 -2.65 4.13 16.09
CA ASP A 152 -2.66 5.57 16.29
C ASP A 152 -2.51 6.29 14.95
N TRP A 153 -3.43 7.21 14.67
CA TRP A 153 -3.38 8.05 13.47
C TRP A 153 -2.14 8.96 13.51
N CYS A 154 -1.84 9.47 14.69
CA CYS A 154 -0.76 10.42 14.89
C CYS A 154 0.50 9.76 15.46
N TYR A 155 1.55 9.65 14.64
CA TYR A 155 2.88 9.25 15.08
C TYR A 155 3.63 10.31 15.92
N LYS A 156 2.94 11.40 16.33
CA LYS A 156 3.45 12.45 17.22
C LYS A 156 2.50 12.58 18.41
N PRO A 157 2.66 11.74 19.44
CA PRO A 157 1.81 11.80 20.62
C PRO A 157 1.90 13.16 21.33
N PRO A 158 0.93 13.49 22.21
CA PRO A 158 1.01 14.67 23.05
C PRO A 158 2.35 14.71 23.81
N GLY A 159 3.05 15.84 23.72
CA GLY A 159 4.38 15.98 24.34
C GLY A 159 5.56 15.45 23.53
N PHE A 160 5.37 15.03 22.27
CA PHE A 160 6.47 14.58 21.39
C PHE A 160 7.57 15.65 21.17
N GLY A 161 7.24 16.93 21.36
CA GLY A 161 8.17 18.04 21.15
C GLY A 161 8.43 18.33 19.66
N PRO A 162 9.43 19.18 19.35
CA PRO A 162 9.78 19.49 17.97
C PRO A 162 10.44 18.28 17.29
N VAL A 163 10.01 17.98 16.07
CA VAL A 163 10.62 16.92 15.26
C VAL A 163 12.02 17.36 14.83
N VAL A 164 13.05 16.69 15.34
CA VAL A 164 14.47 16.97 15.01
C VAL A 164 14.86 16.36 13.68
N SER A 165 14.44 15.12 13.41
CA SER A 165 14.76 14.39 12.18
C SER A 165 13.59 13.48 11.75
N ARG A 166 13.61 13.05 10.49
CA ARG A 166 12.69 12.06 9.94
C ARG A 166 13.52 11.05 9.15
N GLN A 167 13.28 9.77 9.40
CA GLN A 167 13.95 8.68 8.70
C GLN A 167 12.89 7.73 8.16
N LEU A 168 13.14 7.16 6.99
CA LEU A 168 12.32 6.09 6.42
C LEU A 168 13.17 4.82 6.41
N HIS A 169 12.72 3.81 7.14
CA HIS A 169 13.38 2.51 7.23
C HIS A 169 12.54 1.49 6.47
N LEU A 170 13.16 0.84 5.49
CA LEU A 170 12.53 -0.19 4.69
C LEU A 170 13.03 -1.55 5.18
N PHE A 171 12.09 -2.43 5.51
CA PHE A 171 12.38 -3.80 5.90
C PHE A 171 11.98 -4.73 4.76
N SER A 172 12.86 -5.67 4.45
CA SER A 172 12.63 -6.69 3.44
C SER A 172 13.03 -8.05 4.01
N ASP A 173 12.40 -9.11 3.51
CA ASP A 173 13.03 -10.43 3.60
C ASP A 173 14.16 -10.51 2.56
N ALA A 174 15.04 -11.50 2.67
CA ALA A 174 16.16 -11.70 1.75
C ALA A 174 15.72 -12.20 0.35
N SER A 175 14.52 -11.83 -0.11
CA SER A 175 14.12 -12.06 -1.49
C SER A 175 14.88 -11.11 -2.42
N THR A 176 15.23 -11.62 -3.60
CA THR A 176 16.08 -11.04 -4.64
C THR A 176 16.17 -9.52 -4.60
N VAL A 177 17.40 -9.01 -4.46
CA VAL A 177 17.77 -7.58 -4.52
C VAL A 177 16.93 -6.89 -5.59
N GLY A 178 16.06 -5.96 -5.17
CA GLY A 178 15.35 -5.13 -6.13
C GLY A 178 16.35 -4.22 -6.86
N ASP A 179 16.26 -4.17 -8.19
CA ASP A 179 17.17 -3.46 -9.12
C ASP A 179 17.33 -1.94 -8.87
N PHE A 180 16.68 -1.39 -7.83
CA PHE A 180 16.63 0.04 -7.52
C PHE A 180 17.37 0.43 -6.24
N THR A 181 17.98 -0.51 -5.51
CA THR A 181 18.74 -0.22 -4.28
C THR A 181 20.17 -0.74 -4.38
N SER A 182 21.13 0.02 -3.84
CA SER A 182 22.52 -0.44 -3.75
C SER A 182 22.66 -1.40 -2.55
N PRO A 183 23.38 -2.53 -2.68
CA PRO A 183 23.67 -3.44 -1.56
C PRO A 183 24.28 -2.74 -0.34
N MET A 184 25.03 -1.64 -0.54
CA MET A 184 25.61 -0.85 0.55
C MET A 184 24.57 -0.16 1.44
N GLN A 185 23.33 -0.03 0.99
CA GLN A 185 22.23 0.57 1.77
C GLN A 185 21.58 -0.44 2.71
N TRP A 186 21.85 -1.74 2.54
CA TRP A 186 21.21 -2.80 3.29
C TRP A 186 21.95 -3.03 4.60
N LYS A 187 21.17 -3.13 5.67
CA LYS A 187 21.66 -3.54 6.98
C LYS A 187 20.99 -4.86 7.34
N TYR A 188 21.78 -5.83 7.77
CA TYR A 188 21.26 -7.06 8.33
C TYR A 188 20.48 -6.77 9.61
N VAL A 189 19.30 -7.39 9.71
CA VAL A 189 18.45 -7.43 10.89
C VAL A 189 18.07 -8.88 11.11
N ASP A 190 18.24 -9.37 12.32
CA ASP A 190 17.88 -10.74 12.68
C ASP A 190 16.37 -10.99 12.50
N THR A 191 16.00 -12.24 12.23
CA THR A 191 14.58 -12.63 12.02
C THR A 191 13.68 -12.25 13.20
N SER A 192 14.16 -12.34 14.45
CA SER A 192 13.38 -11.95 15.63
C SER A 192 13.12 -10.44 15.71
N SER A 193 13.86 -9.63 14.95
CA SER A 193 13.75 -8.17 14.92
C SER A 193 13.30 -7.59 13.57
N ASN A 194 13.28 -8.36 12.48
CA ASN A 194 12.79 -7.91 11.16
C ASN A 194 11.25 -7.97 11.01
N PRO A 195 10.52 -6.83 10.94
CA PRO A 195 9.07 -6.82 10.73
C PRO A 195 8.63 -7.40 9.38
N ALA A 196 9.49 -7.41 8.35
CA ALA A 196 9.15 -8.02 7.06
C ALA A 196 8.87 -9.53 7.19
N ASP A 197 9.49 -10.19 8.18
CA ASP A 197 9.18 -11.58 8.52
C ASP A 197 7.75 -11.75 9.04
N ASP A 198 7.15 -10.75 9.69
CA ASP A 198 5.75 -10.82 10.16
C ASP A 198 4.80 -10.91 8.97
N ALA A 199 5.06 -10.15 7.91
CA ALA A 199 4.30 -10.21 6.66
C ALA A 199 4.56 -11.51 5.90
N SER A 200 5.84 -11.87 5.70
CA SER A 200 6.22 -13.01 4.87
C SER A 200 5.87 -14.34 5.52
N ARG A 201 5.99 -14.50 6.85
CA ARG A 201 5.58 -15.72 7.59
C ARG A 201 4.10 -15.69 7.94
N GLY A 202 3.57 -14.48 8.15
CA GLY A 202 2.21 -14.20 8.54
C GLY A 202 2.02 -14.29 10.05
N LEU A 203 1.07 -13.50 10.56
CA LEU A 203 0.70 -13.48 11.97
C LEU A 203 -0.77 -13.92 12.15
N SER A 204 -1.03 -14.64 13.24
CA SER A 204 -2.41 -14.82 13.69
C SER A 204 -2.97 -13.48 14.20
N ALA A 205 -4.29 -13.30 14.24
CA ALA A 205 -4.88 -12.07 14.77
C ALA A 205 -4.42 -11.77 16.22
N ALA A 206 -4.35 -12.79 17.07
CA ALA A 206 -3.78 -12.65 18.42
C ALA A 206 -2.30 -12.25 18.40
N GLY A 207 -1.52 -12.81 17.47
CA GLY A 207 -0.13 -12.44 17.27
C GLY A 207 0.02 -10.98 16.85
N LEU A 208 -0.82 -10.49 15.95
CA LEU A 208 -0.83 -9.08 15.52
C LEU A 208 -1.21 -8.13 16.67
N LEU A 209 -2.13 -8.54 17.54
CA LEU A 209 -2.53 -7.77 18.72
C LEU A 209 -1.42 -7.71 19.79
N GLN A 210 -0.72 -8.83 20.01
CA GLN A 210 0.33 -8.94 21.03
C GLN A 210 1.68 -8.38 20.55
N GLN A 211 2.03 -8.62 19.29
CA GLN A 211 3.29 -8.23 18.69
C GLN A 211 3.11 -6.94 17.90
N GLN A 212 3.28 -5.82 18.59
CA GLN A 212 3.19 -4.47 18.00
C GLN A 212 4.45 -4.07 17.20
N ARG A 213 5.32 -5.03 16.83
CA ARG A 213 6.51 -4.76 16.02
C ARG A 213 6.13 -4.35 14.59
N TRP A 214 5.06 -4.94 14.04
CA TRP A 214 4.58 -4.60 12.71
C TRP A 214 4.11 -3.13 12.62
N SER A 215 3.39 -2.66 13.63
CA SER A 215 2.82 -1.32 13.71
C SER A 215 3.82 -0.26 14.19
N ASN A 216 4.62 -0.59 15.21
CA ASN A 216 5.52 0.37 15.86
C ASN A 216 6.98 0.27 15.39
N GLY A 217 7.30 -0.73 14.57
CA GLY A 217 8.67 -1.08 14.20
C GLY A 217 9.42 -1.83 15.31
N PRO A 218 10.65 -2.27 15.03
CA PRO A 218 11.46 -2.98 16.00
C PRO A 218 12.04 -2.04 17.06
N HIS A 219 12.15 -2.55 18.28
CA HIS A 219 12.54 -1.76 19.46
C HIS A 219 13.90 -1.06 19.30
N PHE A 220 14.85 -1.65 18.56
CA PHE A 220 16.18 -1.03 18.40
C PHE A 220 16.13 0.30 17.65
N LEU A 221 15.13 0.56 16.79
CA LEU A 221 14.98 1.85 16.11
C LEU A 221 14.67 3.00 17.08
N GLY A 222 14.11 2.69 18.25
CA GLY A 222 13.90 3.68 19.32
C GLY A 222 15.17 3.98 20.13
N LYS A 223 16.28 3.27 19.88
CA LYS A 223 17.56 3.45 20.56
C LYS A 223 18.53 4.25 19.69
N SER A 224 19.65 4.66 20.31
CA SER A 224 20.77 5.27 19.60
C SER A 224 21.28 4.34 18.48
N GLU A 225 21.72 4.89 17.35
CA GLU A 225 22.30 4.11 16.24
C GLU A 225 23.51 3.26 16.68
N LYS A 226 24.17 3.63 17.77
CA LYS A 226 25.26 2.85 18.38
C LYS A 226 24.79 1.52 18.97
N ASP A 227 23.52 1.45 19.38
CA ASP A 227 22.88 0.28 19.98
C ASP A 227 22.08 -0.54 18.97
N TRP A 228 22.16 -0.18 17.69
CA TRP A 228 21.53 -0.96 16.62
C TRP A 228 22.26 -2.29 16.40
N PRO A 229 21.61 -3.29 15.79
CA PRO A 229 22.23 -4.57 15.49
C PRO A 229 23.56 -4.40 14.76
N GLN A 230 24.61 -5.01 15.31
CA GLN A 230 25.92 -5.02 14.69
C GLN A 230 25.81 -5.77 13.37
N GLN A 231 26.38 -5.17 12.33
CA GLN A 231 26.39 -5.81 11.02
C GLN A 231 27.29 -7.04 11.10
N PRO A 232 26.88 -8.19 10.54
CA PRO A 232 27.74 -9.35 10.47
C PRO A 232 29.06 -8.91 9.82
N PHE A 233 30.17 -9.45 10.31
CA PHE A 233 31.48 -9.24 9.69
C PHE A 233 31.36 -9.51 8.18
N PRO A 234 32.11 -8.80 7.32
CA PRO A 234 32.11 -9.11 5.90
C PRO A 234 32.46 -10.59 5.72
N VAL A 235 31.42 -11.39 5.51
CA VAL A 235 31.53 -12.74 4.98
C VAL A 235 32.15 -12.50 3.61
N GLY A 236 33.26 -13.19 3.32
CA GLY A 236 33.93 -13.06 2.02
C GLY A 236 32.96 -13.37 0.87
N GLU A 237 33.45 -13.30 -0.38
CA GLU A 237 32.64 -13.69 -1.53
C GLU A 237 32.02 -15.08 -1.30
N VAL A 238 30.69 -15.11 -1.19
CA VAL A 238 29.92 -16.35 -1.09
C VAL A 238 29.94 -16.97 -2.48
N SER A 239 30.30 -18.26 -2.56
CA SER A 239 30.33 -18.98 -3.83
C SER A 239 28.96 -18.96 -4.51
N ASP A 240 28.93 -18.77 -5.83
CA ASP A 240 27.72 -18.92 -6.64
C ASP A 240 27.10 -20.33 -6.57
N ASP A 241 27.88 -21.31 -6.10
CA ASP A 241 27.46 -22.69 -5.88
C ASP A 241 26.92 -22.96 -4.46
N ASP A 242 26.83 -21.95 -3.60
CA ASP A 242 26.26 -22.10 -2.26
C ASP A 242 24.76 -22.46 -2.35
N PRO A 243 24.29 -23.54 -1.68
CA PRO A 243 22.90 -23.98 -1.76
C PRO A 243 21.89 -22.96 -1.22
N GLU A 244 22.32 -22.01 -0.38
CA GLU A 244 21.49 -20.91 0.12
C GLU A 244 21.37 -19.75 -0.88
N VAL A 245 22.27 -19.68 -1.88
CA VAL A 245 22.17 -18.74 -3.00
C VAL A 245 21.10 -19.23 -3.97
N ARG A 246 19.91 -18.63 -3.86
CA ARG A 246 18.83 -18.87 -4.82
C ARG A 246 19.24 -18.36 -6.19
N LYS A 247 19.48 -19.29 -7.13
CA LYS A 247 19.61 -18.96 -8.56
C LYS A 247 18.40 -18.13 -8.95
N VAL A 248 18.63 -16.89 -9.37
CA VAL A 248 17.56 -15.98 -9.79
C VAL A 248 16.89 -16.63 -11.00
N ALA A 249 15.71 -17.22 -10.79
CA ALA A 249 14.80 -17.52 -11.87
C ALA A 249 14.27 -16.18 -12.34
N SER A 250 15.03 -15.55 -13.25
CA SER A 250 14.63 -14.34 -13.94
C SER A 250 13.43 -14.70 -14.81
N ALA A 251 12.23 -14.72 -14.22
CA ALA A 251 11.02 -14.56 -15.00
C ALA A 251 11.18 -13.19 -15.65
N GLY A 252 11.52 -13.18 -16.93
CA GLY A 252 11.75 -11.96 -17.70
C GLY A 252 10.47 -11.13 -17.72
N ILE A 253 10.27 -10.32 -16.68
CA ILE A 253 9.51 -9.10 -16.81
C ILE A 253 10.40 -8.27 -17.71
N MET A 254 10.07 -8.29 -19.00
CA MET A 254 10.57 -7.29 -19.93
C MET A 254 9.96 -5.96 -19.44
N VAL A 255 10.59 -5.35 -18.44
CA VAL A 255 10.42 -3.93 -18.19
C VAL A 255 11.02 -3.30 -19.43
N MET A 256 10.17 -3.01 -20.43
CA MET A 256 10.49 -1.93 -21.33
C MET A 256 10.73 -0.75 -20.39
N GLU A 257 11.99 -0.38 -20.22
CA GLU A 257 12.39 0.86 -19.57
C GLU A 257 11.53 1.94 -20.20
N ALA A 258 10.48 2.36 -19.49
CA ALA A 258 9.28 2.87 -20.12
C ALA A 258 9.48 4.32 -20.53
N THR A 259 10.47 4.67 -21.35
CA THR A 259 10.63 5.98 -22.00
C THR A 259 10.57 7.20 -21.04
N ALA A 260 10.59 6.98 -19.73
CA ALA A 260 10.39 8.00 -18.71
C ALA A 260 11.59 8.94 -18.70
N THR A 261 12.77 8.42 -19.02
CA THR A 261 14.00 9.20 -19.21
C THR A 261 13.87 10.21 -20.36
N SER A 262 13.15 9.88 -21.44
CA SER A 262 12.95 10.81 -22.58
C SER A 262 11.87 11.84 -22.32
N LEU A 263 10.79 11.47 -21.65
CA LEU A 263 9.72 12.39 -21.27
C LEU A 263 10.17 13.36 -20.17
N ASN A 264 10.86 12.86 -19.14
CA ASN A 264 11.37 13.69 -18.04
C ASN A 264 12.40 14.69 -18.55
N LYS A 265 13.34 14.29 -19.42
CA LYS A 265 14.28 15.23 -20.08
C LYS A 265 13.56 16.36 -20.84
N ARG A 266 12.41 16.10 -21.46
CA ARG A 266 11.64 17.12 -22.19
C ARG A 266 10.81 18.03 -21.28
N ILE A 267 10.35 17.49 -20.15
CA ILE A 267 9.65 18.25 -19.11
C ILE A 267 10.65 19.19 -18.42
N GLU A 268 11.83 18.68 -18.07
CA GLU A 268 12.93 19.43 -17.45
C GLU A 268 13.57 20.46 -18.38
N TYR A 269 13.57 20.24 -19.70
CA TYR A 269 14.09 21.21 -20.68
C TYR A 269 13.31 22.54 -20.69
N HIS A 270 12.04 22.53 -20.31
CA HIS A 270 11.20 23.73 -20.37
C HIS A 270 11.06 24.38 -18.99
N SER A 271 11.67 25.56 -18.84
CA SER A 271 11.60 26.38 -17.62
C SER A 271 10.20 26.96 -17.30
N SER A 272 9.20 26.71 -18.14
CA SER A 272 7.83 27.18 -17.94
C SER A 272 6.82 26.17 -18.45
N TRP A 273 5.83 25.85 -17.60
CA TRP A 273 4.72 24.96 -17.93
C TRP A 273 3.95 25.40 -19.18
N TYR A 274 3.82 26.71 -19.40
CA TYR A 274 3.17 27.25 -20.60
C TYR A 274 3.93 26.90 -21.88
N ARG A 275 5.27 26.98 -21.87
CA ARG A 275 6.13 26.61 -23.02
C ARG A 275 6.07 25.11 -23.29
N LEU A 276 6.02 24.29 -22.25
CA LEU A 276 5.85 22.85 -22.39
C LEU A 276 4.51 22.50 -23.05
N ARG A 277 3.39 23.11 -22.63
CA ARG A 277 2.08 22.90 -23.26
C ARG A 277 2.08 23.28 -24.75
N LEU A 278 2.72 24.39 -25.12
CA LEU A 278 2.87 24.81 -26.53
C LEU A 278 3.69 23.81 -27.35
N SER A 279 4.84 23.37 -26.84
CA SER A 279 5.67 22.35 -27.49
C SER A 279 4.89 21.05 -27.71
N VAL A 280 4.20 20.55 -26.68
CA VAL A 280 3.39 19.32 -26.79
C VAL A 280 2.26 19.49 -27.81
N ALA A 281 1.57 20.63 -27.83
CA ALA A 281 0.52 20.92 -28.81
C ALA A 281 1.08 20.93 -30.25
N ALA A 282 2.27 21.49 -30.47
CA ALA A 282 2.94 21.47 -31.77
C ALA A 282 3.30 20.04 -32.21
N PHE A 283 3.84 19.22 -31.31
CA PHE A 283 4.13 17.80 -31.59
C PHE A 283 2.88 17.01 -31.96
N LEU A 284 1.76 17.24 -31.26
CA LEU A 284 0.49 16.58 -31.56
C LEU A 284 -0.05 16.99 -32.93
N ARG A 285 0.08 18.27 -33.31
CA ARG A 285 -0.28 18.75 -34.66
C ARG A 285 0.59 18.12 -35.74
N ILE A 286 1.90 18.06 -35.54
CA ILE A 286 2.84 17.40 -36.48
C ILE A 286 2.49 15.91 -36.62
N LYS A 287 2.25 15.21 -35.50
CA LYS A 287 1.81 13.80 -35.50
C LYS A 287 0.52 13.62 -36.30
N ALA A 288 -0.46 14.51 -36.14
CA ALA A 288 -1.71 14.46 -36.89
C ALA A 288 -1.49 14.67 -38.41
N VAL A 289 -0.60 15.57 -38.81
CA VAL A 289 -0.24 15.80 -40.22
C VAL A 289 0.48 14.58 -40.81
N LEU A 290 1.46 14.02 -40.08
CA LEU A 290 2.22 12.85 -40.54
C LEU A 290 1.34 11.61 -40.71
N ARG A 291 0.32 11.43 -39.85
CA ARG A 291 -0.65 10.32 -39.96
C ARG A 291 -1.59 10.44 -41.16
N LYS A 292 -1.71 11.61 -41.78
CA LYS A 292 -2.54 11.83 -42.97
C LYS A 292 -1.75 11.70 -44.29
N ARG A 293 -0.44 11.49 -44.25
CA ARG A 293 0.37 11.33 -45.47
C ARG A 293 0.20 9.92 -46.07
N PRO A 294 -0.06 9.79 -47.39
CA PRO A 294 -0.08 8.49 -48.05
C PRO A 294 1.32 7.87 -48.02
N GLY A 295 1.42 6.60 -47.60
CA GLY A 295 2.70 5.87 -47.46
C GLY A 295 3.18 5.63 -46.02
N PHE A 296 2.49 6.17 -45.00
CA PHE A 296 2.77 5.84 -43.61
C PHE A 296 2.10 4.51 -43.21
N SER A 297 2.72 3.37 -43.57
CA SER A 297 2.23 2.05 -43.17
C SER A 297 2.36 1.84 -41.65
N ARG A 298 1.26 1.40 -41.01
CA ARG A 298 1.20 1.05 -39.57
C ARG A 298 2.07 -0.17 -39.22
N ASP A 299 2.46 -0.98 -40.21
CA ASP A 299 3.16 -2.25 -39.96
C ASP A 299 4.64 -2.10 -39.54
N ARG A 300 5.24 -0.92 -39.68
CA ARG A 300 6.63 -0.68 -39.22
C ARG A 300 6.78 -0.61 -37.70
N PHE A 301 5.68 -0.55 -36.95
CA PHE A 301 5.69 -0.59 -35.48
C PHE A 301 4.69 -1.64 -34.99
N ARG A 302 4.98 -2.93 -35.22
CA ARG A 302 4.34 -4.01 -34.48
C ARG A 302 5.07 -4.24 -33.15
N PRO A 303 4.36 -4.40 -32.02
CA PRO A 303 4.96 -4.84 -30.77
C PRO A 303 5.59 -6.22 -30.92
N TRP A 304 6.69 -6.46 -30.20
CA TRP A 304 7.50 -7.69 -30.20
C TRP A 304 6.70 -8.98 -29.93
N SER A 305 5.52 -8.88 -29.32
CA SER A 305 4.68 -10.02 -28.93
C SER A 305 4.20 -10.90 -30.09
N SER A 306 4.29 -10.46 -31.35
CA SER A 306 3.86 -11.27 -32.50
C SER A 306 4.96 -12.11 -33.15
N LYS A 307 6.18 -12.18 -32.58
CA LYS A 307 7.29 -13.00 -33.12
C LYS A 307 7.61 -14.28 -32.34
N VAL A 308 7.02 -14.49 -31.16
CA VAL A 308 7.24 -15.71 -30.37
C VAL A 308 6.12 -16.69 -30.66
N GLY A 309 6.25 -17.45 -31.74
CA GLY A 309 5.23 -18.40 -32.16
C GLY A 309 5.49 -18.99 -33.52
N ARG A 310 6.67 -19.57 -33.73
CA ARG A 310 6.98 -20.64 -34.70
C ARG A 310 8.43 -21.07 -34.54
N GLU A 311 8.64 -22.38 -34.70
CA GLU A 311 9.91 -23.11 -34.73
C GLU A 311 10.48 -23.59 -33.38
N VAL A 312 9.79 -24.56 -32.79
CA VAL A 312 10.48 -25.75 -32.27
C VAL A 312 10.32 -26.82 -33.36
N THR A 313 11.36 -27.05 -34.14
CA THR A 313 11.52 -28.26 -34.94
C THR A 313 12.72 -29.02 -34.42
N THR A 314 12.43 -30.24 -34.01
CA THR A 314 13.31 -31.35 -33.67
C THR A 314 14.41 -31.58 -34.70
N SER A 315 15.63 -31.73 -34.21
CA SER A 315 16.65 -32.67 -34.70
C SER A 315 17.76 -32.77 -33.66
#